data_AF-A0A165ZSA7-F1
#
_entry.id   AF-A0A165ZSA7-F1
#
_cell.length_a   1.000
_cell.length_b   1.000
_cell.length_c   1.000
_cell.angle_alpha   90.00
_cell.angle_beta   90.00
_cell.angle_gamma   90.00
#
_symmetry.space_group_name_H-M   'P 1'
#
loop_
_entity.id
_entity.type
_entity.pdbx_description
1 polymer ?
#
loop_
_entity_poly.entity_id
_entity_poly.type
_entity_poly.pdbx_seq_one_letter_code
_entity_poly.pdbx_strand_id
1 'polypeptide(L)' 'SGYPLFFFAEPARPGWLHLLTGWSSVPAHEDWIASAQNQELLSDFGQFLEVKGLVHLDLD' A
#
# COMPACT_ATOMS: atom_id res chain seq x y z
N SER A 1 -0.13 -1.94 11.40
CA SER A 1 1.30 -2.27 11.29
C SER A 1 2.08 -1.15 11.99
N GLY A 2 3.06 -1.47 12.84
CA GLY A 2 3.84 -0.44 13.57
C GLY A 2 4.90 0.27 12.71
N TYR A 3 4.84 0.13 11.39
CA TYR A 3 5.83 0.62 10.45
C TYR A 3 5.35 1.93 9.82
N PRO A 4 6.25 2.90 9.57
CA PRO A 4 5.87 4.14 8.91
C PRO A 4 5.32 3.89 7.51
N LEU A 5 4.27 4.63 7.15
CA LEU A 5 3.77 4.72 5.79
C LEU A 5 4.32 5.99 5.14
N PHE A 6 5.11 5.82 4.08
CA PHE A 6 5.69 6.90 3.30
C PHE A 6 4.95 7.09 1.98
N PHE A 7 4.81 8.36 1.59
CA PHE A 7 4.21 8.79 0.33
C PHE A 7 5.24 9.58 -0.47
N PHE A 8 5.49 9.16 -1.70
CA PHE A 8 6.33 9.91 -2.63
C PHE A 8 5.55 10.21 -3.91
N ALA A 9 5.48 11.49 -4.28
CA ALA A 9 4.97 11.89 -5.57
C ALA A 9 6.08 11.80 -6.62
N GLU A 10 5.77 11.24 -7.80
CA GLU A 10 6.71 11.14 -8.91
C GLU A 10 6.73 12.47 -9.70
N PRO A 11 7.80 13.27 -9.63
CA PRO A 11 7.84 14.57 -10.28
C PRO A 11 7.71 14.49 -11.80
N ALA A 12 8.20 13.40 -12.41
CA ALA A 12 8.11 13.20 -13.86
C ALA A 12 6.72 12.74 -14.33
N ARG A 13 5.83 12.32 -13.42
CA ARG A 13 4.51 11.76 -13.74
C ARG A 13 3.46 12.27 -12.75
N PRO A 14 2.84 13.44 -13.01
CA PRO A 14 1.77 13.96 -12.18
C PRO A 14 0.65 12.93 -11.98
N GLY A 15 0.21 12.77 -10.73
CA GLY A 15 -0.81 11.79 -10.35
C GLY A 15 -0.26 10.39 -10.01
N TRP A 16 1.04 10.13 -10.19
CA TRP A 16 1.67 8.91 -9.69
C TRP A 16 2.14 9.10 -8.25
N LEU A 17 1.73 8.17 -7.40
CA LEU A 17 2.10 8.11 -6.00
C LEU A 17 2.74 6.75 -5.72
N HIS A 18 3.87 6.77 -5.01
CA HIS A 18 4.51 5.58 -4.47
C HIS A 18 4.20 5.48 -2.97
N LEU A 19 3.67 4.32 -2.57
CA LEU A 19 3.42 3.98 -1.18
C LEU A 19 4.49 2.98 -0.73
N LEU A 20 5.23 3.34 0.32
CA LEU A 20 6.23 2.46 0.93
C LEU A 20 5.88 2.27 2.40
N THR A 21 5.78 1.01 2.82
CA THR A 21 5.54 0.63 4.22
C THR A 21 6.11 -0.77 4.46
N GLY A 22 6.01 -1.22 5.71
CA GLY A 22 6.45 -2.55 6.12
C GLY A 22 5.44 -3.25 7.01
N TRP A 23 5.67 -4.55 7.15
CA TRP A 23 4.96 -5.41 8.09
C TRP A 23 5.98 -6.25 8.85
N SER A 24 5.62 -6.67 10.06
CA SER A 24 6.49 -7.49 10.91
C SER A 24 6.67 -8.90 10.38
N SER A 25 5.78 -9.34 9.49
CA SER A 25 5.81 -10.63 8.83
C SER A 25 4.83 -10.64 7.65
N VAL A 26 4.98 -11.61 6.74
CA VAL A 26 4.03 -11.83 5.65
C VAL A 26 2.60 -12.09 6.16
N PRO A 27 2.36 -12.93 7.19
CA PRO A 27 1.01 -13.09 7.76
C PRO A 27 0.39 -11.78 8.26
N ALA A 28 1.19 -10.89 8.88
CA ALA A 28 0.67 -9.61 9.36
C ALA A 28 0.24 -8.66 8.20
N HIS A 29 0.85 -8.82 7.01
CA HIS A 29 0.43 -8.13 5.79
C HIS A 29 -0.88 -8.71 5.25
N GLU A 30 -1.00 -10.04 5.20
CA GLU A 30 -2.21 -10.73 4.72
C GLU A 30 -3.42 -10.45 5.61
N ASP A 31 -3.23 -10.46 6.94
CA ASP A 31 -4.27 -10.10 7.91
C ASP A 31 -4.76 -8.66 7.73
N TRP A 32 -3.84 -7.74 7.42
CA TRP A 32 -4.19 -6.36 7.12
C TRP A 32 -5.00 -6.24 5.82
N ILE A 33 -4.63 -6.97 4.76
CA ILE A 33 -5.38 -6.99 3.50
C ILE A 33 -6.83 -7.42 3.75
N ALA A 34 -7.03 -8.49 4.54
CA ALA A 34 -8.35 -9.04 4.85
C ALA A 34 -9.15 -8.19 5.87
N SER A 35 -8.53 -7.21 6.52
CA SER A 35 -9.17 -6.41 7.57
C SER A 35 -10.35 -5.58 7.02
N ALA A 36 -11.39 -5.41 7.85
CA ALA A 36 -12.56 -4.63 7.49
C ALA A 36 -12.19 -3.19 7.09
N GLN A 37 -11.23 -2.58 7.78
CA GLN A 37 -10.77 -1.22 7.51
C GLN A 37 -10.12 -1.10 6.12
N ASN A 38 -9.29 -2.07 5.71
CA ASN A 38 -8.69 -2.04 4.37
C ASN A 38 -9.73 -2.29 3.27
N GLN A 39 -10.72 -3.16 3.52
CA GLN A 39 -11.80 -3.40 2.56
C GLN A 39 -12.72 -2.20 2.39
N GLU A 40 -13.03 -1.46 3.46
CA GLU A 40 -13.78 -0.20 3.41
C GLU A 40 -13.01 0.85 2.59
N LEU A 41 -11.72 1.02 2.84
CA LEU A 41 -10.85 1.91 2.06
C LEU A 41 -10.87 1.56 0.56
N LEU A 42 -10.77 0.26 0.23
CA LEU A 42 -10.81 -0.20 -1.16
C LEU A 42 -12.16 0.09 -1.82
N SER A 43 -13.26 -0.10 -1.11
CA SER A 43 -14.61 0.19 -1.62
C SER A 43 -14.78 1.67 -1.93
N ASP A 44 -14.33 2.54 -1.03
CA ASP A 44 -14.52 3.99 -1.17
C ASP A 44 -13.60 4.61 -2.22
N PHE A 45 -12.33 4.18 -2.26
CA PHE A 45 -11.29 4.85 -3.06
C PHE A 45 -10.81 4.05 -4.27
N GLY A 46 -11.05 2.74 -4.32
CA GLY A 46 -10.49 1.85 -5.35
C GLY A 46 -10.86 2.25 -6.78
N GLN A 47 -12.06 2.81 -6.98
CA GLN A 47 -12.50 3.28 -8.30
C GLN A 47 -11.73 4.49 -8.84
N PHE A 48 -11.05 5.25 -7.97
CA PHE A 48 -10.27 6.43 -8.34
C PHE A 48 -8.77 6.14 -8.51
N LEU A 49 -8.35 4.92 -8.18
CA LEU A 49 -6.95 4.52 -8.17
C LEU A 49 -6.70 3.46 -9.24
N GLU A 50 -5.57 3.59 -9.92
CA GLU A 50 -5.07 2.55 -10.81
C GLU A 50 -3.76 2.02 -10.24
N VAL A 51 -3.74 0.73 -9.89
CA VAL A 51 -2.54 0.08 -9.39
C VAL A 51 -1.57 -0.15 -10.55
N LYS A 52 -0.51 0.66 -10.62
CA LYS A 52 0.53 0.55 -11.65
C LYS A 52 1.54 -0.57 -11.36
N GLY A 53 1.69 -0.96 -10.11
CA GLY A 53 2.58 -2.04 -9.69
C GLY A 53 2.59 -2.26 -8.18
N LEU A 54 2.96 -3.47 -7.77
CA LEU A 54 3.18 -3.88 -6.38
C LEU A 54 4.49 -4.66 -6.34
N VAL A 55 5.35 -4.37 -5.37
CA VAL A 55 6.65 -5.03 -5.19
C VAL A 55 6.82 -5.34 -3.71
N HIS A 56 7.11 -6.60 -3.40
CA HIS A 56 7.63 -6.99 -2.09
C HIS A 56 9.16 -6.96 -2.18
N LEU A 57 9.78 -6.26 -1.25
CA LEU A 57 11.23 -6.26 -1.09
C LEU A 57 11.57 -7.22 0.03
N ASP A 58 12.19 -8.34 -0.32
CA ASP A 58 12.82 -9.23 0.66
C ASP A 58 14.15 -8.57 1.06
N LEU A 59 14.15 -7.93 2.23
CA LEU A 59 15.35 -7.33 2.82
C LEU A 59 15.90 -8.32 3.86
N ASP A 60 17.08 -8.86 3.59
CA ASP A 60 17.85 -9.72 4.50
C ASP A 60 18.37 -8.96 5.74
#